data_AF-A0A2P8CF19-F1
#
_entry.id   AF-A0A2P8CF19-F1
#
_cell.length_a   1.000
_cell.length_b   1.000
_cell.length_c   1.000
_cell.angle_alpha   90.00
_cell.angle_beta   90.00
_cell.angle_gamma   90.00
#
_symmetry.space_group_name_H-M   'P 1'
#
loop_
_entity.id
_entity.type
_entity.pdbx_description
1 polymer ?
#
loop_
_entity_poly.entity_id
_entity_poly.type
_entity_poly.pdbx_seq_one_letter_code
_entity_poly.pdbx_strand_id
1 'polypeptide(L)'
;MLGTLETTDEGRCALRFERHLAHPPAKVWRAISDPEELRAWYPVAADLNRPPGTAVALAFTRVDLPDSAGVILRCDPPRLLEYSWDADVIRFELADDGNGGCVLVFTNVFDFGREDAAPVDAGAAWHAALEVLEARLDGVAAERDVFERATELGPDYAAAFRSGAAG
;
A
#
# COMPACT_ATOMS: atom_id res chain seq x y z
N MET A 1 -3.69 9.84 7.96
CA MET A 1 -3.46 11.00 7.06
C MET A 1 -3.86 10.58 5.64
N LEU A 2 -4.53 11.45 4.87
CA LEU A 2 -4.88 11.14 3.48
C LEU A 2 -3.61 10.92 2.63
N GLY A 3 -3.71 10.05 1.63
CA GLY A 3 -2.69 9.91 0.60
C GLY A 3 -2.69 11.10 -0.36
N THR A 4 -1.59 11.29 -1.07
CA THR A 4 -1.42 12.32 -2.11
C THR A 4 -1.32 11.67 -3.49
N LEU A 5 -1.74 12.40 -4.53
CA LEU A 5 -1.45 12.01 -5.91
C LEU A 5 -0.29 12.82 -6.45
N GLU A 6 0.64 12.12 -7.06
CA GLU A 6 1.79 12.65 -7.76
C GLU A 6 1.78 12.15 -9.20
N THR A 7 2.53 12.82 -10.07
CA THR A 7 2.78 12.34 -11.43
C THR A 7 4.24 11.92 -11.50
N THR A 8 4.49 10.69 -11.94
CA THR A 8 5.87 10.21 -12.14
C THR A 8 6.52 10.95 -13.31
N ASP A 9 7.85 10.89 -13.42
CA ASP A 9 8.58 11.44 -14.56
C ASP A 9 8.12 10.86 -15.92
N GLU A 10 7.52 9.68 -15.89
CA GLU A 10 6.97 8.97 -17.05
C GLU A 10 5.50 9.38 -17.36
N GLY A 11 4.93 10.31 -16.59
CA GLY A 11 3.56 10.78 -16.76
C GLY A 11 2.48 9.87 -16.14
N ARG A 12 2.87 8.85 -15.36
CA ARG A 12 1.92 7.94 -14.69
C ARG A 12 1.42 8.53 -13.38
N CYS A 13 0.20 8.17 -12.99
CA CYS A 13 -0.35 8.59 -11.71
C CYS A 13 0.23 7.74 -10.57
N ALA A 14 0.72 8.38 -9.50
CA ALA A 14 1.24 7.72 -8.33
C ALA A 14 0.51 8.16 -7.06
N LEU A 15 -0.06 7.21 -6.33
CA LEU A 15 -0.65 7.41 -5.02
C LEU A 15 0.40 7.17 -3.94
N ARG A 16 0.63 8.17 -3.09
CA ARG A 16 1.66 8.13 -2.05
C ARG A 16 1.06 8.28 -0.65
N PHE A 17 1.58 7.51 0.29
CA PHE A 17 1.29 7.64 1.71
C PHE A 17 2.57 7.66 2.53
N GLU A 18 2.56 8.45 3.60
CA GLU A 18 3.57 8.43 4.64
C GLU A 18 2.92 8.07 5.98
N ARG A 19 3.55 7.16 6.73
CA ARG A 19 3.09 6.67 8.03
C ARG A 19 4.24 6.61 9.02
N HIS A 20 4.06 7.24 10.18
CA HIS A 20 4.97 7.10 11.31
C HIS A 20 4.49 5.95 12.18
N LEU A 21 5.31 4.93 12.32
CA LEU A 21 4.99 3.70 13.05
C LEU A 21 5.88 3.61 14.28
N ALA A 22 5.31 3.33 15.45
CA ALA A 22 6.04 3.16 16.71
C ALA A 22 6.77 1.80 16.83
N HIS A 23 7.13 1.21 15.68
CA HIS A 23 7.69 -0.13 15.57
C HIS A 23 8.96 -0.11 14.72
N PRO A 24 9.96 -0.95 15.04
CA PRO A 24 11.20 -0.98 14.29
C PRO A 24 11.00 -1.49 12.86
N PRO A 25 11.82 -1.06 11.88
CA PRO A 25 11.68 -1.46 10.47
C PRO A 25 11.60 -2.98 10.27
N ALA A 26 12.34 -3.76 11.06
CA ALA A 26 12.30 -5.22 10.96
C ALA A 26 10.93 -5.84 11.29
N LYS A 27 10.16 -5.25 12.22
CA LYS A 27 8.80 -5.72 12.54
C LYS A 27 7.85 -5.36 11.41
N VAL A 28 7.92 -4.13 10.92
CA VAL A 28 7.07 -3.64 9.82
C VAL A 28 7.38 -4.41 8.53
N TRP A 29 8.65 -4.72 8.26
CA TRP A 29 9.06 -5.53 7.11
C TRP A 29 8.36 -6.87 7.05
N ARG A 30 8.27 -7.59 8.18
CA ARG A 30 7.56 -8.88 8.23
C ARG A 30 6.09 -8.68 7.89
N ALA A 31 5.47 -7.62 8.43
CA ALA A 31 4.06 -7.33 8.18
C ALA A 31 3.73 -7.06 6.70
N ILE A 32 4.69 -6.52 5.93
CA ILE A 32 4.49 -6.17 4.50
C ILE A 32 5.04 -7.21 3.52
N SER A 33 5.72 -8.26 3.98
CA SER A 33 6.39 -9.22 3.09
C SER A 33 6.07 -10.69 3.35
N ASP A 34 5.58 -11.02 4.54
CA ASP A 34 5.19 -12.38 4.92
C ASP A 34 3.74 -12.68 4.50
N PRO A 35 3.45 -13.80 3.82
CA PRO A 35 2.10 -14.16 3.40
C PRO A 35 1.09 -14.26 4.55
N GLU A 36 1.49 -14.74 5.73
CA GLU A 36 0.58 -14.89 6.87
C GLU A 36 0.20 -13.54 7.45
N GLU A 37 1.16 -12.62 7.51
CA GLU A 37 0.94 -11.25 7.97
C GLU A 37 0.12 -10.43 6.96
N LEU A 38 0.42 -10.56 5.66
CA LEU A 38 -0.29 -9.82 4.61
C LEU A 38 -1.79 -10.12 4.60
N ARG A 39 -2.21 -11.39 4.80
CA ARG A 39 -3.64 -11.77 4.91
C ARG A 39 -4.40 -10.96 5.96
N ALA A 40 -3.70 -10.45 6.98
CA ALA A 40 -4.29 -9.73 8.09
C ALA A 40 -4.76 -8.31 7.75
N TRP A 41 -4.25 -7.69 6.68
CA TRP A 41 -4.51 -6.28 6.36
C TRP A 41 -4.53 -5.96 4.86
N TYR A 42 -3.84 -6.76 4.04
CA TYR A 42 -3.64 -6.56 2.62
C TYR A 42 -4.71 -7.29 1.79
N PRO A 43 -5.09 -6.77 0.61
CA PRO A 43 -6.10 -7.41 -0.23
C PRO A 43 -5.66 -8.79 -0.78
N VAL A 44 -4.34 -9.03 -0.88
CA VAL A 44 -3.76 -10.29 -1.36
C VAL A 44 -2.79 -10.91 -0.36
N ALA A 45 -2.60 -12.21 -0.49
CA ALA A 45 -1.52 -12.95 0.16
C ALA A 45 -0.45 -13.34 -0.87
N ALA A 46 0.81 -13.02 -0.59
CA ALA A 46 1.95 -13.39 -1.41
C ALA A 46 3.23 -13.47 -0.58
N ASP A 47 4.18 -14.29 -1.01
CA ASP A 47 5.55 -14.29 -0.47
C ASP A 47 6.36 -13.24 -1.23
N LEU A 48 6.48 -12.05 -0.63
CA LEU A 48 7.11 -10.91 -1.28
C LEU A 48 8.59 -10.74 -0.89
N ASN A 49 9.06 -11.46 0.13
CA ASN A 49 10.46 -11.43 0.56
C ASN A 49 11.35 -12.30 -0.33
N ARG A 50 11.35 -12.01 -1.63
CA ARG A 50 12.01 -12.82 -2.66
C ARG A 50 13.01 -12.01 -3.48
N PRO A 51 14.00 -12.64 -4.13
CA PRO A 51 14.95 -11.92 -4.96
C PRO A 51 14.28 -11.20 -6.14
N PRO A 52 14.82 -10.06 -6.60
CA PRO A 52 14.38 -9.41 -7.84
C PRO A 52 14.32 -10.36 -9.03
N GLY A 53 13.31 -10.18 -9.89
CA GLY A 53 13.01 -11.06 -11.02
C GLY A 53 12.18 -12.30 -10.66
N THR A 54 11.83 -12.51 -9.39
CA THR A 54 10.96 -13.63 -8.98
C THR A 54 9.51 -13.31 -9.30
N ALA A 55 8.85 -14.20 -10.05
CA ALA A 55 7.40 -14.15 -10.25
C ALA A 55 6.68 -14.52 -8.96
N VAL A 56 5.62 -13.78 -8.63
CA VAL A 56 4.79 -13.97 -7.43
C VAL A 56 3.33 -14.08 -7.82
N ALA A 57 2.62 -15.03 -7.20
CA ALA A 57 1.17 -15.14 -7.29
C ALA A 57 0.54 -14.29 -6.19
N LEU A 58 -0.42 -13.44 -6.55
CA LEU A 58 -1.12 -12.52 -5.67
C LEU A 58 -2.54 -13.06 -5.48
N ALA A 59 -2.71 -13.86 -4.43
CA ALA A 59 -3.99 -14.52 -4.16
C ALA A 59 -4.93 -13.58 -3.40
N PHE A 60 -6.07 -13.21 -3.99
CA PHE A 60 -7.05 -12.37 -3.30
C PHE A 60 -7.68 -13.13 -2.14
N THR A 61 -7.66 -12.53 -0.95
CA THR A 61 -8.12 -13.21 0.28
C THR A 61 -9.37 -12.60 0.91
N ARG A 62 -9.77 -11.42 0.44
CA ARG A 62 -10.89 -10.65 0.98
C ARG A 62 -12.01 -10.39 -0.02
N VAL A 63 -11.79 -10.74 -1.28
CA VAL A 63 -12.71 -10.53 -2.39
C VAL A 63 -12.71 -11.77 -3.28
N ASP A 64 -13.86 -12.10 -3.87
CA ASP A 64 -13.99 -13.19 -4.83
C ASP A 64 -13.57 -12.70 -6.23
N LEU A 65 -12.26 -12.54 -6.40
CA LEU A 65 -11.62 -12.15 -7.65
C LEU A 65 -10.59 -13.20 -8.07
N PRO A 66 -10.37 -13.39 -9.39
CA PRO A 66 -9.30 -14.25 -9.87
C PRO A 66 -7.94 -13.80 -9.32
N ASP A 67 -7.08 -14.77 -8.98
CA ASP A 67 -5.71 -14.49 -8.57
C ASP A 67 -4.99 -13.64 -9.63
N SER A 68 -4.18 -12.71 -9.14
CA SER A 68 -3.33 -11.85 -9.97
C SER A 68 -1.87 -12.35 -9.93
N ALA A 69 -1.01 -11.75 -10.73
CA ALA A 69 0.40 -12.05 -10.78
C ALA A 69 1.25 -10.79 -10.75
N GLY A 70 2.48 -10.97 -10.29
CA GLY A 70 3.46 -9.92 -10.15
C GLY A 70 4.89 -10.41 -10.31
N VAL A 71 5.82 -9.48 -10.30
CA VAL A 71 7.26 -9.78 -10.27
C VAL A 71 7.91 -8.88 -9.23
N ILE A 72 8.78 -9.45 -8.40
CA ILE A 72 9.61 -8.64 -7.50
C ILE A 72 10.59 -7.81 -8.34
N LEU A 73 10.51 -6.49 -8.20
CA LEU A 73 11.38 -5.54 -8.89
C LEU A 73 12.59 -5.19 -8.02
N ARG A 74 12.38 -4.97 -6.71
CA ARG A 74 13.44 -4.72 -5.71
C ARG A 74 13.06 -5.35 -4.38
N CYS A 75 14.05 -5.89 -3.69
CA CYS A 75 13.91 -6.43 -2.34
C CYS A 75 15.22 -6.25 -1.58
N ASP A 76 15.26 -5.27 -0.69
CA ASP A 76 16.38 -4.96 0.21
C ASP A 76 15.85 -4.91 1.66
N PRO A 77 15.73 -6.07 2.33
CA PRO A 77 15.22 -6.13 3.69
C PRO A 77 16.13 -5.39 4.70
N PRO A 78 15.59 -4.64 5.69
CA PRO A 78 14.18 -4.34 5.91
C PRO A 78 13.79 -2.94 5.40
N ARG A 79 14.38 -2.47 4.28
CA ARG A 79 14.30 -1.06 3.85
C ARG A 79 13.44 -0.82 2.62
N LEU A 80 13.45 -1.71 1.64
CA LEU A 80 12.78 -1.49 0.36
C LEU A 80 12.20 -2.77 -0.22
N LEU A 81 10.89 -2.74 -0.48
CA LEU A 81 10.18 -3.75 -1.25
C LEU A 81 9.47 -3.08 -2.42
N GLU A 82 9.70 -3.55 -3.63
CA GLU A 82 9.04 -3.06 -4.84
C GLU A 82 8.69 -4.24 -5.74
N TYR A 83 7.45 -4.29 -6.21
CA TYR A 83 6.96 -5.37 -7.08
C TYR A 83 5.87 -4.86 -8.00
N SER A 84 5.73 -5.51 -9.16
CA SER A 84 4.58 -5.27 -10.03
C SER A 84 3.35 -6.04 -9.54
N TRP A 85 2.18 -5.45 -9.69
CA TRP A 85 0.90 -6.11 -9.52
C TRP A 85 0.12 -5.89 -10.81
N ASP A 86 0.02 -6.93 -11.65
CA ASP A 86 -0.35 -6.77 -13.05
C ASP A 86 0.50 -5.67 -13.71
N ALA A 87 -0.12 -4.54 -14.09
CA ALA A 87 0.57 -3.40 -14.69
C ALA A 87 0.92 -2.29 -13.68
N ASP A 88 0.36 -2.34 -12.46
CA ASP A 88 0.67 -1.40 -11.39
C ASP A 88 2.03 -1.73 -10.77
N VAL A 89 2.63 -0.74 -10.11
CA VAL A 89 3.86 -0.91 -9.33
C VAL A 89 3.62 -0.50 -7.89
N ILE A 90 3.82 -1.45 -6.98
CA ILE A 90 3.72 -1.24 -5.54
C ILE A 90 5.12 -1.12 -4.95
N ARG A 91 5.32 -0.09 -4.12
CA ARG A 91 6.58 0.19 -3.44
C ARG A 91 6.34 0.52 -1.97
N PHE A 92 7.13 -0.12 -1.11
CA PHE A 92 7.22 0.15 0.32
C PHE A 92 8.67 0.51 0.67
N GLU A 93 8.86 1.66 1.32
CA GLU A 93 10.14 2.11 1.84
C GLU A 93 10.04 2.31 3.34
N LEU A 94 11.01 1.77 4.08
CA LEU A 94 11.09 1.86 5.53
C LEU A 94 12.38 2.57 5.92
N ALA A 95 12.25 3.65 6.69
CA ALA A 95 13.36 4.39 7.27
C ALA A 95 13.26 4.37 8.79
N ASP A 96 14.35 4.01 9.48
CA ASP A 96 14.46 4.12 10.93
C ASP A 96 14.30 5.59 11.35
N ASP A 97 13.49 5.86 12.37
CA ASP A 97 13.24 7.23 12.87
C ASP A 97 14.22 7.67 13.96
N GLY A 98 15.15 6.80 14.37
CA GLY A 98 16.14 7.02 15.42
C GLY A 98 15.62 6.86 16.85
N ASN A 99 14.32 6.61 17.02
CA ASN A 99 13.63 6.55 18.31
C ASN A 99 12.99 5.17 18.58
N GLY A 100 13.34 4.16 17.79
CA GLY A 100 12.81 2.81 17.88
C GLY A 100 11.56 2.56 17.03
N GLY A 101 11.10 3.57 16.28
CA GLY A 101 10.05 3.47 15.28
C GLY A 101 10.59 3.50 13.86
N CYS A 102 9.70 3.69 12.90
CA CYS A 102 10.08 3.91 11.51
C CYS A 102 9.05 4.75 10.75
N VAL A 103 9.51 5.39 9.67
CA VAL A 103 8.65 5.97 8.65
C VAL A 103 8.45 4.94 7.54
N LEU A 104 7.19 4.58 7.31
CA LEU A 104 6.75 3.83 6.14
C LEU A 104 6.27 4.80 5.06
N VAL A 105 6.89 4.71 3.89
CA VAL A 105 6.45 5.35 2.67
C VAL A 105 5.89 4.27 1.76
N PHE A 106 4.60 4.38 1.43
CA PHE A 106 3.93 3.52 0.46
C PHE A 106 3.66 4.30 -0.82
N THR A 107 3.90 3.68 -1.97
CA THR A 107 3.59 4.24 -3.28
C THR A 107 2.95 3.17 -4.16
N ASN A 108 1.83 3.52 -4.79
CA ASN A 108 1.21 2.75 -5.87
C ASN A 108 1.25 3.58 -7.16
N VAL A 109 1.99 3.13 -8.16
CA VAL A 109 2.01 3.72 -9.50
C VAL A 109 1.04 2.94 -10.38
N PHE A 110 0.00 3.61 -10.84
CA PHE A 110 -1.04 3.01 -11.67
C PHE A 110 -0.62 2.96 -13.13
N ASP A 111 -1.11 1.96 -13.87
CA ASP A 111 -0.98 1.89 -15.33
C ASP A 111 -1.99 2.78 -16.08
N PHE A 112 -2.93 3.38 -15.36
CA PHE A 112 -3.96 4.29 -15.91
C PHE A 112 -3.69 5.77 -15.57
N GLY A 113 -4.34 6.65 -16.32
CA GLY A 113 -4.17 8.10 -16.20
C GLY A 113 -4.87 8.70 -14.98
N ARG A 114 -4.52 9.94 -14.62
CA ARG A 114 -5.07 10.66 -13.45
C ARG A 114 -6.57 10.99 -13.59
N GLU A 115 -7.12 10.98 -14.80
CA GLU A 115 -8.49 11.40 -15.10
C GLU A 115 -9.55 10.35 -14.75
N ASP A 116 -9.14 9.12 -14.43
CA ASP A 116 -10.04 8.05 -14.02
C ASP A 116 -10.57 8.27 -12.59
N ALA A 117 -11.73 7.69 -12.25
CA ALA A 117 -12.21 7.66 -10.86
C ALA A 117 -11.38 6.72 -9.96
N ALA A 118 -10.63 5.82 -10.58
CA ALA A 118 -9.84 4.77 -9.93
C ALA A 118 -8.83 5.27 -8.86
N PRO A 119 -8.16 6.44 -8.99
CA PRO A 119 -7.31 6.97 -7.93
C PRO A 119 -8.05 7.29 -6.63
N VAL A 120 -9.30 7.79 -6.69
CA VAL A 120 -10.09 8.11 -5.49
C VAL A 120 -10.42 6.84 -4.71
N ASP A 121 -10.95 5.82 -5.41
CA ASP A 121 -11.30 4.54 -4.80
C ASP A 121 -10.06 3.81 -4.27
N ALA A 122 -8.96 3.83 -5.04
CA ALA A 122 -7.69 3.26 -4.61
C ALA A 122 -7.10 4.01 -3.39
N GLY A 123 -7.19 5.34 -3.37
CA GLY A 123 -6.81 6.18 -2.22
C GLY A 123 -7.55 5.77 -0.95
N ALA A 124 -8.87 5.65 -1.05
CA ALA A 124 -9.71 5.24 0.06
C ALA A 124 -9.43 3.81 0.54
N ALA A 125 -9.28 2.87 -0.39
CA ALA A 125 -8.99 1.47 -0.09
C ALA A 125 -7.61 1.29 0.56
N TRP A 126 -6.57 1.92 0.01
CA TRP A 126 -5.22 1.86 0.58
C TRP A 126 -5.14 2.50 1.95
N HIS A 127 -5.84 3.61 2.16
CA HIS A 127 -5.92 4.23 3.47
C HIS A 127 -6.51 3.30 4.51
N ALA A 128 -7.68 2.71 4.21
CA ALA A 128 -8.33 1.77 5.12
C ALA A 128 -7.45 0.54 5.41
N ALA A 129 -6.78 -0.01 4.40
CA ALA A 129 -5.85 -1.12 4.58
C ALA A 129 -4.64 -0.75 5.47
N LEU A 130 -4.07 0.44 5.28
CA LEU A 130 -2.96 0.93 6.11
C LEU A 130 -3.37 1.20 7.57
N GLU A 131 -4.60 1.67 7.83
CA GLU A 131 -5.13 1.77 9.20
C GLU A 131 -5.19 0.38 9.88
N VAL A 132 -5.54 -0.68 9.14
CA VAL A 132 -5.51 -2.06 9.66
C VAL A 132 -4.09 -2.54 9.92
N LEU A 133 -3.13 -2.23 9.04
CA LEU A 133 -1.72 -2.53 9.26
C LEU A 133 -1.20 -1.89 10.55
N GLU A 134 -1.50 -0.60 10.76
CA GLU A 134 -1.13 0.15 11.97
C GLU A 134 -1.70 -0.51 13.23
N ALA A 135 -3.01 -0.77 13.25
CA ALA A 135 -3.69 -1.44 14.36
C ALA A 135 -3.07 -2.82 14.68
N ARG A 136 -2.76 -3.60 13.63
CA ARG A 136 -2.12 -4.91 13.78
C ARG A 136 -0.73 -4.83 14.36
N LEU A 137 0.08 -3.87 13.92
CA LEU A 137 1.41 -3.63 14.47
C LEU A 137 1.33 -3.25 15.94
N ASP A 138 0.32 -2.47 16.35
CA ASP A 138 0.05 -2.12 17.74
C ASP A 138 -0.52 -3.28 18.59
N GLY A 139 -0.83 -4.43 17.96
CA GLY A 139 -1.37 -5.60 18.63
C GLY A 139 -2.85 -5.46 19.01
N VAL A 140 -3.56 -4.51 18.39
CA VAL A 140 -5.00 -4.30 18.58
C VAL A 140 -5.78 -4.80 17.36
N ALA A 141 -7.04 -5.15 17.57
CA ALA A 141 -7.93 -5.48 16.46
C ALA A 141 -8.26 -4.18 15.70
N ALA A 142 -8.29 -4.24 14.37
CA ALA A 142 -8.89 -3.16 13.59
C ALA A 142 -10.35 -3.00 14.01
N GLU A 143 -10.71 -1.79 14.44
CA GLU A 143 -12.05 -1.51 14.97
C GLU A 143 -13.13 -1.54 13.87
N ARG A 144 -12.73 -1.39 12.60
CA ARG A 144 -13.61 -1.13 11.47
C ARG A 144 -13.34 -2.09 10.31
N ASP A 145 -14.41 -2.43 9.59
CA ASP A 145 -14.29 -3.16 8.33
C ASP A 145 -13.62 -2.27 7.26
N VAL A 146 -12.72 -2.88 6.47
CA VAL A 146 -11.91 -2.15 5.49
C VAL A 146 -12.77 -1.55 4.38
N PHE A 147 -13.83 -2.24 3.94
CA PHE A 147 -14.68 -1.78 2.84
C PHE A 147 -15.63 -0.67 3.30
N GLU A 148 -16.19 -0.80 4.51
CA GLU A 148 -16.97 0.27 5.13
C GLU A 148 -16.10 1.54 5.29
N ARG A 149 -14.90 1.38 5.82
CA ARG A 149 -13.97 2.49 6.02
C ARG A 149 -13.54 3.15 4.72
N ALA A 150 -13.27 2.38 3.67
CA ALA A 150 -12.98 2.92 2.35
C ALA A 150 -14.16 3.73 1.80
N THR A 151 -15.40 3.24 1.97
CA THR A 151 -16.60 3.96 1.53
C THR A 151 -16.74 5.32 2.24
N GLU A 152 -16.51 5.36 3.55
CA GLU A 152 -16.53 6.60 4.33
C GLU A 152 -15.48 7.62 3.87
N LEU A 153 -14.30 7.16 3.46
CA LEU A 153 -13.18 8.00 3.05
C LEU A 153 -13.32 8.54 1.62
N GLY A 154 -14.20 7.96 0.80
CA GLY A 154 -14.39 8.33 -0.60
C GLY A 154 -14.63 9.84 -0.83
N PRO A 155 -15.56 10.50 -0.11
CA PRO A 155 -15.80 11.94 -0.24
C PRO A 155 -14.56 12.81 0.05
N ASP A 156 -13.77 12.44 1.06
CA ASP A 156 -12.56 13.17 1.44
C ASP A 156 -11.47 13.04 0.36
N TYR A 157 -11.27 11.84 -0.19
CA TYR A 157 -10.36 11.62 -1.31
C TYR A 157 -10.81 12.34 -2.57
N ALA A 158 -12.10 12.30 -2.87
CA ALA A 158 -12.66 13.01 -4.01
C ALA A 158 -12.44 14.53 -3.87
N ALA A 159 -12.56 15.10 -2.67
CA ALA A 159 -12.26 16.50 -2.42
C ALA A 159 -10.76 16.82 -2.55
N ALA A 160 -9.90 16.01 -1.93
CA ALA A 160 -8.45 16.22 -1.94
C ALA A 160 -7.83 16.11 -3.34
N PHE A 161 -8.28 15.17 -4.16
CA PHE A 161 -7.71 14.95 -5.49
C PHE A 161 -8.22 15.95 -6.53
N ARG A 162 -9.41 16.52 -6.32
CA ARG A 162 -9.88 17.68 -7.11
C ARG A 162 -9.09 18.94 -6.82
N SER A 163 -8.79 19.25 -5.55
CA SER A 163 -8.06 20.47 -5.19
C SER A 163 -6.59 20.42 -5.63
N GLY A 164 -5.97 19.25 -5.63
CA GLY A 164 -4.62 19.04 -6.16
C GLY A 164 -4.52 19.03 -7.70
N ALA A 165 -5.64 19.10 -8.44
CA ALA A 165 -5.66 19.18 -9.91
C ALA A 165 -5.74 20.64 -10.42
N ALA A 166 -5.92 21.61 -9.52
CA ALA A 166 -6.08 23.03 -9.84
C ALA A 166 -4.79 23.86 -9.67
N GLY A 167 -3.62 23.21 -9.58
CA GLY A 167 -2.31 23.85 -9.37
C GLY A 167 -1.36 23.59 -10.51
#